data_AF-A0A348WEI0-F1
#
_entry.id   AF-A0A348WEI0-F1
#
_cell.length_a   1.000
_cell.length_b   1.000
_cell.length_c   1.000
_cell.angle_alpha   90.00
_cell.angle_beta   90.00
_cell.angle_gamma   90.00
#
_symmetry.space_group_name_H-M   'P 1'
#
loop_
_entity.id
_entity.type
_entity.pdbx_description
1 polymer ?
#
loop_
_entity_poly.entity_id
_entity_poly.type
_entity_poly.pdbx_seq_one_letter_code
_entity_poly.pdbx_strand_id
1 'polypeptide(L)'
;MSSKQIIAYGASVERSTDGGTTWDAIPECKGIGVPTTEQDYQDVTSLDSVDGFREYIPGLKDAGEISVPCGYTSAGYEQQLADKALGTPIMYRTTL
;
A
#
# COMPACT_ATOMS: atom_id res chain seq x y z
N MET A 1 11.42 -23.81 -13.05
CA MET A 1 11.87 -22.56 -12.40
C MET A 1 11.95 -22.83 -10.90
N SER A 2 13.13 -22.69 -10.28
CA SER A 2 13.23 -22.74 -8.82
C SER A 2 12.77 -21.40 -8.24
N SER A 3 12.06 -21.45 -7.11
CA SER A 3 11.59 -20.26 -6.39
C SER A 3 12.76 -19.37 -5.96
N LYS A 4 12.65 -18.05 -6.15
CA LYS A 4 13.59 -17.02 -5.64
C LYS A 4 13.07 -16.35 -4.36
N GLN A 5 12.12 -16.97 -3.67
CA GLN A 5 11.52 -16.38 -2.46
C GLN A 5 12.55 -16.24 -1.35
N ILE A 6 12.52 -15.08 -0.68
CA ILE A 6 13.28 -14.82 0.55
C ILE A 6 12.30 -14.66 1.72
N ILE A 7 12.70 -15.12 2.90
CA ILE A 7 11.98 -14.80 4.13
C ILE A 7 12.31 -13.33 4.43
N ALA A 8 11.30 -12.46 4.50
CA ALA A 8 11.44 -11.04 4.80
C ALA A 8 11.85 -10.76 6.26
N TYR A 9 12.77 -11.57 6.78
CA TYR A 9 13.26 -11.49 8.15
C TYR A 9 14.12 -10.24 8.33
N GLY A 10 13.76 -9.42 9.32
CA GLY A 10 14.40 -8.12 9.56
C GLY A 10 13.74 -6.94 8.84
N ALA A 11 12.72 -7.19 8.01
CA ALA A 11 11.95 -6.11 7.40
C ALA A 11 11.20 -5.29 8.44
N SER A 12 11.07 -3.99 8.19
CA SER A 12 10.36 -3.06 9.06
C SER A 12 9.31 -2.28 8.27
N VAL A 13 8.14 -2.10 8.90
CA VAL A 13 7.13 -1.14 8.46
C VAL A 13 7.20 0.06 9.40
N GLU A 14 7.42 1.23 8.84
CA GLU A 14 7.55 2.48 9.57
C GLU A 14 6.48 3.46 9.10
N ARG A 15 6.05 4.32 10.02
CA ARG A 15 5.02 5.35 9.77
C ARG A 15 5.57 6.74 10.05
N SER A 16 4.98 7.74 9.41
CA SER A 16 5.32 9.15 9.60
C SER A 16 4.05 9.99 9.68
N THR A 17 4.00 10.88 10.68
CA THR A 17 2.90 11.82 10.89
C THR A 17 3.25 13.24 10.43
N ASP A 18 4.51 13.49 10.05
CA ASP A 18 5.07 14.80 9.72
C ASP A 18 5.44 14.94 8.23
N GLY A 19 4.83 14.12 7.36
CA GLY A 19 5.03 14.19 5.92
C GLY A 19 6.35 13.57 5.44
N GLY A 20 6.90 12.62 6.20
CA GLY A 20 8.04 11.81 5.80
C GLY A 20 9.39 12.27 6.35
N THR A 21 9.41 13.18 7.34
CA THR A 21 10.66 13.64 7.96
C THR A 21 11.08 12.78 9.15
N THR A 22 10.14 12.30 9.96
CA THR A 22 10.38 11.34 11.05
C THR A 22 9.61 10.04 10.79
N TRP A 23 10.24 8.92 11.13
CA TRP A 23 9.70 7.59 10.86
C TRP A 23 9.79 6.73 12.12
N ASP A 24 8.64 6.31 12.62
CA ASP A 24 8.51 5.45 13.78
C ASP A 24 8.16 4.03 13.34
N ALA A 25 8.87 3.04 13.85
CA ALA A 25 8.55 1.64 13.58
C ALA A 25 7.21 1.24 14.19
N ILE A 26 6.39 0.52 13.44
CA ILE A 26 5.17 -0.08 13.97
C ILE A 26 5.57 -1.30 14.82
N PRO A 27 5.15 -1.37 16.10
CA PRO A 27 5.56 -2.45 16.98
C PRO A 27 4.96 -3.80 16.53
N GLU A 28 5.75 -4.87 16.67
CA GLU A 28 5.33 -6.26 16.43
C GLU A 28 4.76 -6.51 15.02
N CYS A 29 5.22 -5.80 13.99
CA CYS A 29 4.88 -6.11 12.59
C CYS A 29 5.33 -7.53 12.22
N LYS A 30 4.38 -8.34 11.73
CA LYS A 30 4.60 -9.73 11.31
C LYS A 30 4.73 -9.88 9.79
N GLY A 31 4.60 -8.78 9.05
CA GLY A 31 4.67 -8.77 7.60
C GLY A 31 4.83 -7.36 7.05
N ILE A 32 5.10 -7.31 5.75
CA ILE A 32 5.25 -6.08 4.97
C ILE A 32 3.91 -5.69 4.36
N GLY A 33 3.50 -4.45 4.55
CA GLY A 33 2.44 -3.84 3.72
C GLY A 33 3.03 -3.41 2.38
N VAL A 34 2.59 -4.02 1.29
CA VAL A 34 2.84 -3.52 -0.08
C VAL A 34 1.50 -2.99 -0.60
N PRO A 35 1.43 -1.74 -1.09
CA PRO A 35 0.19 -1.21 -1.67
C PRO A 35 -0.23 -2.02 -2.88
N THR A 36 -1.50 -2.42 -2.92
CA THR A 36 -2.13 -2.95 -4.13
C THR A 36 -2.84 -1.82 -4.85
N THR A 37 -2.23 -1.28 -5.90
CA THR A 37 -2.83 -0.20 -6.67
C THR A 37 -3.72 -0.74 -7.79
N GLU A 38 -4.91 -0.17 -7.96
CA GLU A 38 -5.80 -0.47 -9.08
C GLU A 38 -5.81 0.69 -10.07
N GLN A 39 -5.90 0.37 -11.36
CA GLN A 39 -5.86 1.32 -12.46
C GLN A 39 -7.13 1.15 -13.27
N ASP A 40 -7.93 2.22 -13.36
CA ASP A 40 -9.12 2.21 -14.20
C ASP A 40 -8.72 2.32 -15.67
N TYR A 41 -9.54 1.72 -16.52
CA TYR A 41 -9.41 1.76 -17.97
C TYR A 41 -10.74 2.20 -18.58
N GLN A 42 -10.70 3.28 -19.35
CA GLN A 42 -11.85 3.76 -20.09
C GLN A 42 -11.89 3.06 -21.45
N ASP A 43 -13.02 2.42 -21.75
CA ASP A 43 -13.29 1.85 -23.08
C ASP A 43 -13.54 2.98 -24.10
N VAL A 44 -12.77 2.98 -25.19
CA VAL A 44 -12.89 3.93 -26.30
C VAL A 44 -13.10 3.23 -27.63
N THR A 45 -13.61 2.00 -27.59
CA THR A 45 -13.84 1.18 -28.78
C THR A 45 -14.76 1.89 -29.77
N SER A 46 -14.33 1.96 -31.03
CA SER A 46 -15.05 2.53 -32.15
C SER A 46 -15.22 1.52 -33.30
N LEU A 47 -16.03 1.84 -34.31
CA LEU A 47 -16.16 1.01 -35.52
C LEU A 47 -14.88 0.99 -36.36
N ASP A 48 -13.97 1.93 -36.13
CA ASP A 48 -12.66 2.03 -36.78
C ASP A 48 -11.57 1.28 -36.01
N SER A 49 -11.92 0.61 -34.89
CA SER A 49 -10.94 -0.14 -34.09
C SER A 49 -10.31 -1.25 -34.93
N VAL A 50 -8.98 -1.26 -34.95
CA VAL A 50 -8.22 -2.15 -35.83
C VAL A 50 -8.50 -3.61 -35.44
N ASP A 51 -8.80 -4.43 -36.45
CA ASP A 51 -9.07 -5.87 -36.32
C ASP A 51 -10.23 -6.22 -35.34
N GLY A 52 -11.07 -5.25 -34.98
CA GLY A 52 -12.24 -5.45 -34.11
C GLY A 52 -11.89 -5.70 -32.64
N PHE A 53 -10.69 -5.31 -32.19
CA PHE A 53 -10.32 -5.39 -30.78
C PHE A 53 -10.84 -4.20 -29.98
N ARG A 54 -11.05 -4.42 -28.68
CA ARG A 54 -11.39 -3.32 -27.75
C ARG A 54 -10.16 -2.48 -27.46
N GLU A 55 -10.36 -1.17 -27.45
CA GLU A 55 -9.33 -0.18 -27.17
C GLU A 55 -9.61 0.50 -25.83
N TYR A 56 -8.56 0.70 -25.04
CA TYR A 56 -8.68 1.26 -23.69
C TYR A 56 -7.67 2.40 -23.48
N ILE A 57 -8.11 3.47 -22.83
CA ILE A 57 -7.24 4.54 -22.34
C ILE A 57 -7.11 4.41 -20.82
N PRO A 58 -5.88 4.49 -20.26
CA PRO A 58 -5.69 4.45 -18.81
C PRO A 58 -6.32 5.69 -18.16
N GLY A 59 -7.18 5.45 -17.17
CA GLY A 59 -7.89 6.46 -16.39
C GLY A 59 -7.16 6.84 -15.10
N LEU A 60 -7.94 7.13 -14.05
CA LEU A 60 -7.40 7.42 -12.73
C LEU A 60 -6.83 6.16 -12.09
N LYS A 61 -5.81 6.35 -11.26
CA LYS A 61 -5.17 5.30 -10.48
C LYS A 61 -5.54 5.46 -9.02
N ASP A 62 -6.07 4.41 -8.42
CA ASP A 62 -6.28 4.37 -6.98
C ASP A 62 -4.96 4.03 -6.28
N ALA A 63 -4.68 4.74 -5.19
CA ALA A 63 -3.52 4.47 -4.34
C ALA A 63 -3.66 3.12 -3.59
N GLY A 64 -4.89 2.57 -3.52
CA GLY A 64 -5.16 1.26 -2.96
C GLY A 64 -5.15 1.24 -1.43
N GLU A 65 -5.18 0.02 -0.87
CA GLU A 65 -5.10 -0.22 0.57
C GLU A 65 -3.79 -0.96 0.92
N ILE A 66 -3.25 -0.67 2.10
CA ILE A 66 -2.21 -1.48 2.72
C ILE A 66 -2.77 -2.19 3.94
N SER A 67 -2.55 -3.49 4.04
CA SER A 67 -2.84 -4.25 5.26
C SER A 67 -1.53 -4.68 5.90
N VAL A 68 -1.31 -4.26 7.14
CA VAL A 68 -0.08 -4.57 7.90
C VAL A 68 -0.44 -5.48 9.06
N PRO A 69 -0.14 -6.79 9.00
CA PRO A 69 -0.41 -7.69 10.11
C PRO A 69 0.56 -7.40 11.25
N CYS A 70 0.03 -7.04 12.43
CA CYS A 70 0.82 -6.73 13.62
C CYS A 70 0.39 -7.60 14.82
N GLY A 71 1.29 -7.81 15.77
CA GLY A 71 0.96 -8.34 17.08
C GLY A 71 0.11 -7.34 17.86
N TYR A 72 -0.93 -7.82 18.55
CA TYR A 72 -1.80 -6.97 19.34
C TYR A 72 -1.09 -6.59 20.65
N THR A 73 -0.62 -5.35 20.74
CA THR A 73 -0.05 -4.76 21.95
C THR A 73 -0.90 -3.55 22.36
N SER A 74 -0.98 -3.27 23.66
CA SER A 74 -1.70 -2.09 24.16
C SER A 74 -1.14 -0.79 23.59
N ALA A 75 0.18 -0.67 23.50
CA ALA A 75 0.85 0.48 22.89
C ALA A 75 0.54 0.63 21.40
N GLY A 76 0.54 -0.48 20.63
CA GLY A 76 0.17 -0.46 19.22
C GLY A 76 -1.30 -0.08 19.01
N TYR A 77 -2.20 -0.51 19.89
CA TYR A 77 -3.61 -0.13 19.84
C TYR A 77 -3.82 1.37 20.10
N GLU A 78 -3.22 1.92 21.15
CA GLU A 78 -3.31 3.35 21.47
C GLU A 78 -2.72 4.23 20.36
N GLN A 79 -1.60 3.79 19.76
CA GLN A 79 -0.99 4.45 18.61
C GLN A 79 -1.95 4.49 17.41
N GLN A 80 -2.56 3.36 17.04
CA GLN A 80 -3.49 3.30 15.91
C GLN A 80 -4.76 4.13 16.17
N LEU A 81 -5.20 4.21 17.44
CA LEU A 81 -6.30 5.08 17.83
C LEU A 81 -5.94 6.56 17.66
N ALA A 82 -4.73 6.96 18.04
CA ALA A 82 -4.22 8.32 17.81
C ALA A 82 -4.14 8.65 16.31
N ASP A 83 -3.65 7.71 15.50
CA ASP A 83 -3.55 7.86 14.04
C ASP A 83 -4.91 7.99 13.37
N LYS A 84 -5.90 7.23 13.84
CA LYS A 84 -7.28 7.38 13.38
C LYS A 84 -7.89 8.73 13.75
N ALA A 85 -7.47 9.33 14.86
CA ALA A 85 -7.94 10.64 15.30
C ALA A 85 -7.26 11.81 14.54
N LEU A 86 -6.12 11.56 13.90
CA LEU A 86 -5.45 12.54 13.05
C LEU A 86 -6.29 12.79 11.79
N GLY A 87 -6.60 14.06 11.53
CA GLY A 87 -7.29 14.51 10.31
C GLY A 87 -6.37 14.64 9.09
N THR A 88 -5.14 14.16 9.20
CA THR A 88 -4.09 14.28 8.17
C THR A 88 -3.61 12.90 7.73
N PRO A 89 -3.25 12.71 6.46
CA PRO A 89 -2.72 11.44 5.98
C PRO A 89 -1.46 11.03 6.74
N ILE A 90 -1.41 9.76 7.15
CA ILE A 90 -0.22 9.12 7.73
C ILE A 90 0.53 8.44 6.59
N MET A 91 1.83 8.70 6.49
CA MET A 91 2.68 8.04 5.49
C MET A 91 3.23 6.75 6.04
N TYR A 92 3.36 5.74 5.17
CA TYR A 92 3.94 4.45 5.51
C TYR A 92 5.08 4.14 4.54
N ARG A 93 6.16 3.56 5.07
CA ARG A 93 7.24 3.00 4.26
C ARG A 93 7.58 1.62 4.77
N THR A 94 8.06 0.79 3.86
CA THR A 94 8.56 -0.53 4.19
C THR A 94 9.99 -0.67 3.70
N THR A 95 10.85 -1.20 4.55
CA THR A 95 12.24 -1.54 4.24
C THR A 95 12.41 -3.05 4.37
N LEU A 96 13.04 -3.68 3.37
CA LEU A 96 13.39 -5.11 3.31
C LEU A 96 14.90 -5.28 3.38
#